data_AF-A0A7V9KXX2-F1
#
_entry.id   AF-A0A7V9KXX2-F1
#
_cell.length_a   1.000
_cell.length_b   1.000
_cell.length_c   1.000
_cell.angle_alpha   90.00
_cell.angle_beta   90.00
_cell.angle_gamma   90.00
#
_symmetry.space_group_name_H-M   'P 1'
#
loop_
_entity.id
_entity.type
_entity.pdbx_description
1 polymer ?
#
loop_
_entity_poly.entity_id
_entity_poly.type
_entity_poly.pdbx_seq_one_letter_code
_entity_poly.pdbx_strand_id
1 'polypeptide(L)'
;MRRVLALLLLALPLFVAACGGGETTTPAPEDVQGTVPQETVAAGDAEAGKAVFDSASPGCGTCHTFKAAGSDGTTGPNLDESLKGKDAQYILESIVNPDAEITEGFTA
;
A
#
# COMPACT_ATOMS: atom_id res chain seq x y z
N MET A 1 26.90 -22.66 -55.27
CA MET A 1 25.97 -23.05 -56.35
C MET A 1 25.64 -24.52 -56.20
N ARG A 2 24.35 -24.90 -56.40
CA ARG A 2 23.66 -26.18 -56.09
C ARG A 2 23.26 -26.30 -54.61
N ARG A 3 22.12 -25.76 -54.15
CA ARG A 3 20.72 -26.14 -54.45
C ARG A 3 20.58 -27.67 -54.28
N VAL A 4 19.72 -28.24 -53.44
CA VAL A 4 18.27 -28.22 -53.57
C VAL A 4 17.64 -28.97 -52.36
N LEU A 5 16.47 -28.49 -51.91
CA LEU A 5 15.39 -29.19 -51.17
C LEU A 5 15.53 -29.49 -49.67
N ALA A 6 15.13 -28.48 -48.89
CA ALA A 6 14.21 -28.68 -47.78
C ALA A 6 12.82 -29.12 -48.29
N LEU A 7 12.00 -29.65 -47.37
CA LEU A 7 10.57 -29.97 -47.45
C LEU A 7 10.23 -31.45 -47.73
N LEU A 8 10.34 -32.25 -46.67
CA LEU A 8 9.55 -33.49 -46.52
C LEU A 8 8.23 -33.12 -45.83
N LEU A 9 7.16 -33.12 -46.63
CA LEU A 9 5.77 -33.11 -46.20
C LEU A 9 5.45 -34.43 -45.49
N LEU A 10 4.87 -34.34 -44.29
CA LEU A 10 4.05 -35.41 -43.73
C LEU A 10 2.91 -34.78 -42.93
N ALA A 11 1.72 -34.85 -43.53
CA ALA A 11 0.44 -34.47 -42.93
C ALA A 11 -0.18 -35.67 -42.22
N LEU A 12 -0.76 -35.46 -41.02
CA LEU A 12 -1.92 -36.11 -40.35
C LEU A 12 -1.75 -36.12 -38.81
N PRO A 13 -2.82 -36.21 -37.98
CA PRO A 13 -4.11 -35.53 -38.00
C PRO A 13 -4.48 -34.90 -36.63
N LEU A 14 -5.50 -34.02 -36.66
CA LEU A 14 -6.58 -33.86 -35.68
C LEU A 14 -6.39 -34.41 -34.25
N PHE A 15 -6.26 -33.52 -33.25
CA PHE A 15 -6.85 -33.73 -31.93
C PHE A 15 -7.28 -32.38 -31.34
N VAL A 16 -8.55 -32.05 -31.55
CA VAL A 16 -9.25 -31.01 -30.78
C VAL A 16 -9.48 -31.60 -29.39
N ALA A 17 -8.56 -31.33 -28.47
CA ALA A 17 -8.78 -31.54 -27.05
C ALA A 17 -9.21 -30.21 -26.43
N ALA A 18 -10.52 -30.02 -26.33
CA ALA A 18 -11.09 -29.08 -25.38
C ALA A 18 -10.85 -29.60 -23.96
N CYS A 19 -10.13 -28.87 -23.12
CA CYS A 19 -10.41 -28.80 -21.69
C CYS A 19 -9.64 -27.66 -21.02
N GLY A 20 -10.34 -26.89 -20.19
CA GLY A 20 -9.72 -26.11 -19.12
C GLY A 20 -9.47 -24.65 -19.46
N GLY A 21 -10.54 -23.85 -19.48
CA GLY A 21 -10.43 -22.48 -19.01
C GLY A 21 -9.97 -22.53 -17.55
N GLY A 22 -8.66 -22.56 -17.33
CA GLY A 22 -8.06 -22.35 -16.03
C GLY A 22 -8.13 -20.87 -15.75
N GLU A 23 -9.25 -20.43 -15.19
CA GLU A 23 -9.28 -19.35 -14.23
C GLU A 23 -8.02 -19.43 -13.37
N THR A 24 -7.05 -18.54 -13.63
CA THR A 24 -6.00 -18.24 -12.66
C THR A 24 -6.65 -17.49 -11.51
N THR A 25 -7.38 -18.23 -10.68
CA THR A 25 -7.62 -17.84 -9.30
C THR A 25 -6.27 -17.95 -8.63
N THR A 26 -5.60 -16.81 -8.47
CA THR A 26 -4.58 -16.66 -7.44
C THR A 26 -5.26 -17.06 -6.13
N PRO A 27 -4.81 -18.12 -5.42
CA PRO A 27 -5.22 -18.27 -4.04
C PRO A 27 -4.69 -17.03 -3.31
N ALA A 28 -5.57 -16.07 -3.04
CA ALA A 28 -5.29 -15.08 -2.01
C ALA A 28 -5.14 -15.90 -0.72
N PRO A 29 -3.99 -15.87 -0.03
CA PRO A 29 -3.91 -16.50 1.28
C PRO A 29 -4.99 -15.86 2.16
N GLU A 30 -5.99 -16.64 2.54
CA GLU A 30 -7.15 -16.13 3.28
C GLU A 30 -6.80 -15.80 4.73
N ASP A 31 -5.65 -16.27 5.23
CA ASP A 31 -5.14 -15.90 6.55
C ASP A 31 -3.61 -15.94 6.59
N VAL A 32 -3.00 -14.77 6.83
CA VAL A 32 -1.61 -14.67 7.27
C VAL A 32 -1.56 -15.03 8.75
N GLN A 33 -1.46 -16.33 9.07
CA GLN A 33 -1.27 -16.77 10.46
C GLN A 33 0.18 -16.53 10.90
N GLY A 34 0.42 -15.33 11.41
CA GLY A 34 1.65 -14.93 12.07
C GLY A 34 1.43 -13.61 12.80
N THR A 35 1.86 -13.51 14.05
CA THR A 35 1.87 -12.22 14.75
C THR A 35 2.96 -11.37 14.11
N VAL A 36 2.60 -10.28 13.44
CA VAL A 36 3.59 -9.27 13.07
C VAL A 36 4.14 -8.73 14.38
N PRO A 37 5.47 -8.79 14.61
CA PRO A 37 6.04 -8.16 15.80
C PRO A 37 5.61 -6.71 15.79
N GLN A 38 4.81 -6.31 16.78
CA GLN A 38 4.48 -4.91 16.97
C GLN A 38 5.77 -4.21 17.37
N GLU A 39 6.38 -3.51 16.41
CA GLU A 39 7.58 -2.74 16.66
C GLU A 39 7.28 -1.74 17.77
N THR A 40 7.99 -1.85 18.89
CA THR A 40 7.88 -0.85 19.94
C THR A 40 8.46 0.45 19.40
N VAL A 41 7.60 1.46 19.25
CA VAL A 41 8.01 2.81 18.86
C VAL A 41 9.03 3.38 19.85
N ALA A 42 10.22 3.69 19.34
CA ALA A 42 11.22 4.45 20.10
C ALA A 42 10.74 5.90 20.29
N ALA A 43 11.28 6.59 21.30
CA ALA A 43 11.06 8.01 21.45
C ALA A 43 11.57 8.76 20.21
N GLY A 44 10.70 9.55 19.58
CA GLY A 44 11.02 10.34 18.39
C GLY A 44 11.69 11.67 18.71
N ASP A 45 12.31 12.27 17.70
CA ASP A 45 12.81 13.65 17.72
C ASP A 45 11.76 14.56 17.06
N ALA A 46 11.32 15.59 17.78
CA ALA A 46 10.25 16.47 17.31
C ALA A 46 10.67 17.38 16.15
N GLU A 47 11.93 17.83 16.10
CA GLU A 47 12.44 18.69 15.04
C GLU A 47 12.62 17.89 13.75
N ALA A 48 13.19 16.69 13.85
CA ALA A 48 13.27 15.74 12.74
C ALA A 48 11.86 15.34 12.25
N GLY A 49 10.92 15.10 13.17
CA GLY A 49 9.52 14.80 12.85
C GLY A 49 8.86 15.94 12.07
N LYS A 50 9.09 17.20 12.48
CA LYS A 50 8.60 18.37 11.74
C LYS A 50 9.22 18.44 10.33
N ALA A 51 10.51 18.17 10.19
CA ALA A 51 11.16 18.16 8.88
C ALA A 51 10.52 17.10 7.95
N VAL A 52 10.20 15.91 8.46
CA VAL A 52 9.47 14.88 7.69
C VAL A 52 8.06 15.35 7.33
N PHE A 53 7.33 15.93 8.29
CA PHE A 53 5.99 16.48 8.07
C PHE A 53 5.94 17.47 6.91
N ASP A 54 6.94 18.35 6.81
CA ASP A 54 7.04 19.37 5.77
C ASP A 54 7.58 18.80 4.44
N SER A 55 8.52 17.85 4.49
CA SER A 55 9.28 17.37 3.31
C SER A 55 8.66 16.17 2.61
N ALA A 56 7.68 15.50 3.21
CA ALA A 56 6.93 14.42 2.57
C ALA A 56 6.34 14.87 1.23
N SER A 57 6.00 13.91 0.35
CA SER A 57 5.45 14.21 -0.98
C SER A 57 4.11 13.50 -1.19
N PRO A 58 2.97 14.24 -1.14
CA PRO A 58 2.85 15.64 -0.71
C PRO A 58 3.15 15.81 0.80
N GLY A 59 3.51 17.03 1.22
CA GLY A 59 3.78 17.32 2.62
C GLY A 59 2.51 17.11 3.46
N CYS A 60 2.63 16.59 4.68
CA CYS A 60 1.46 16.22 5.49
C CYS A 60 0.52 17.43 5.73
N GLY A 61 1.12 18.62 5.87
CA GLY A 61 0.40 19.88 6.06
C GLY A 61 -0.48 20.31 4.89
N THR A 62 -0.33 19.74 3.69
CA THR A 62 -1.23 20.04 2.56
C THR A 62 -2.64 19.54 2.80
N CYS A 63 -2.79 18.49 3.61
CA CYS A 63 -4.08 17.89 3.91
C CYS A 63 -4.54 18.18 5.34
N HIS A 64 -3.60 18.30 6.29
CA HIS A 64 -3.92 18.31 7.71
C HIS A 64 -3.64 19.66 8.39
N THR A 65 -4.55 20.02 9.29
CA THR A 65 -4.35 21.11 10.26
C THR A 65 -3.49 20.58 11.40
N PHE A 66 -2.40 21.28 11.71
CA PHE A 66 -1.53 20.94 12.83
C PHE A 66 -0.70 22.14 13.28
N LYS A 67 -1.07 22.73 14.43
CA LYS A 67 -0.43 23.96 14.94
C LYS A 67 1.05 23.82 15.20
N ALA A 68 1.51 22.65 15.66
CA ALA A 68 2.93 22.42 15.94
C ALA A 68 3.79 22.48 14.67
N ALA A 69 3.23 22.15 13.51
CA ALA A 69 3.90 22.28 12.21
C ALA A 69 3.57 23.59 11.48
N GLY A 70 2.57 24.34 11.95
CA GLY A 70 2.09 25.57 11.32
C GLY A 70 1.24 25.32 10.08
N SER A 71 0.58 24.17 9.99
CA SER A 71 -0.28 23.81 8.84
C SER A 71 -1.76 23.99 9.16
N ASP A 72 -2.53 24.29 8.11
CA ASP A 72 -3.96 24.61 8.14
C ASP A 72 -4.79 23.84 7.09
N GLY A 73 -4.23 22.76 6.53
CA GLY A 73 -4.95 21.91 5.58
C GLY A 73 -6.24 21.32 6.19
N THR A 74 -7.29 21.21 5.38
CA THR A 74 -8.62 20.74 5.85
C THR A 74 -9.18 19.57 5.05
N THR A 75 -8.38 18.98 4.15
CA THR A 75 -8.79 17.79 3.40
C THR A 75 -8.85 16.56 4.31
N GLY A 76 -7.90 16.46 5.24
CA GLY A 76 -7.85 15.44 6.28
C GLY A 76 -8.25 15.99 7.66
N PRO A 77 -8.32 15.12 8.68
CA PRO A 77 -8.65 15.51 10.05
C PRO A 77 -7.65 16.50 10.64
N ASN A 78 -8.13 17.34 11.55
CA ASN A 78 -7.29 18.18 12.39
C ASN A 78 -6.48 17.30 13.35
N LEU A 79 -5.16 17.33 13.25
CA LEU A 79 -4.26 16.50 14.06
C LEU A 79 -4.15 17.01 15.51
N ASP A 80 -4.42 18.28 15.76
CA ASP A 80 -4.51 18.82 17.13
C ASP A 80 -5.72 18.26 17.90
N GLU A 81 -6.70 17.69 17.20
CA GLU A 81 -7.93 17.14 17.78
C GLU A 81 -7.95 15.62 17.73
N SER A 82 -7.71 15.04 16.55
CA SER A 82 -7.77 13.59 16.32
C SER A 82 -6.70 12.80 17.07
N LEU A 83 -5.54 13.39 17.36
CA LEU A 83 -4.45 12.71 18.07
C LEU A 83 -4.50 12.88 19.60
N LYS A 84 -5.50 13.60 20.15
CA LYS A 84 -5.62 13.78 21.61
C LYS A 84 -5.77 12.44 22.33
N GLY A 85 -4.84 12.17 23.26
CA GLY A 85 -4.86 10.95 24.07
C GLY A 85 -4.42 9.69 23.31
N LYS A 86 -3.97 9.81 22.06
CA LYS A 86 -3.37 8.72 21.30
C LYS A 86 -1.90 8.56 21.68
N ASP A 87 -1.41 7.33 21.68
CA ASP A 87 -0.01 7.03 21.93
C ASP A 87 0.81 7.01 20.63
N ALA A 88 2.14 6.89 20.76
CA ALA A 88 3.04 6.88 19.63
C ALA A 88 2.83 5.67 18.71
N GLN A 89 2.33 4.54 19.23
CA GLN A 89 2.08 3.35 18.43
C GLN A 89 0.90 3.56 17.49
N TYR A 90 -0.19 4.13 18.02
CA TYR A 90 -1.35 4.52 17.22
C TYR A 90 -0.96 5.50 16.11
N ILE A 91 -0.12 6.50 16.43
CA ILE A 91 0.35 7.47 15.45
C ILE A 91 1.18 6.79 14.36
N LEU A 92 2.08 5.85 14.72
CA LEU A 92 2.85 5.10 13.73
C LEU A 92 1.92 4.30 12.80
N GLU A 93 0.98 3.52 13.36
CA GLU A 93 0.03 2.73 12.57
C GLU A 93 -0.77 3.64 11.62
N SER A 94 -1.24 4.79 12.11
CA SER A 94 -1.98 5.78 11.30
C SER A 94 -1.16 6.34 10.13
N ILE A 95 0.17 6.35 10.23
CA ILE A 95 1.07 6.83 9.17
C ILE A 95 1.37 5.72 8.16
N VAL A 96 1.66 4.50 8.62
CA VAL A 96 2.12 3.40 7.76
C VAL A 96 0.98 2.56 7.20
N ASN A 97 -0.19 2.59 7.84
CA ASN A 97 -1.40 1.86 7.49
C ASN A 97 -2.65 2.69 7.82
N PRO A 98 -2.84 3.84 7.12
CA PRO A 98 -3.90 4.80 7.44
C PRO A 98 -5.32 4.23 7.34
N ASP A 99 -5.51 3.17 6.53
CA ASP A 99 -6.82 2.54 6.33
C ASP A 99 -7.24 1.59 7.47
N ALA A 100 -6.32 1.28 8.41
CA ALA A 100 -6.62 0.43 9.55
C ALA A 100 -7.68 1.03 10.48
N GLU A 101 -7.64 2.34 10.69
CA GLU A 101 -8.62 3.09 11.46
C GLU A 101 -8.84 4.48 10.85
N ILE A 102 -10.06 4.72 10.35
CA ILE A 102 -10.44 6.01 9.76
C ILE A 102 -11.15 6.87 10.81
N THR A 103 -10.70 8.13 10.94
CA THR A 103 -11.35 9.11 11.82
C THR A 103 -12.79 9.38 11.35
N GLU A 104 -13.73 9.49 12.29
CA GLU A 104 -15.14 9.75 11.98
C GLU A 104 -15.30 10.98 11.07
N GLY A 105 -16.12 10.84 10.02
CA GLY A 105 -16.34 11.88 9.02
C GLY A 105 -15.40 11.85 7.82
N PHE A 106 -14.44 10.94 7.77
CA PHE A 106 -13.52 10.72 6.64
C PHE A 106 -13.74 9.35 5.98
N THR A 107 -13.23 9.18 4.76
CA THR A 107 -13.27 7.93 3.99
C THR A 107 -11.89 7.62 3.44
N ALA A 108 -11.57 6.32 3.35
CA ALA A 108 -10.40 5.80 2.63
C ALA A 108 -10.55 5.95 1.11
#